data_AF-A0A2E0YTE7-F1
#
_entry.id   AF-A0A2E0YTE7-F1
#
_cell.length_a   1.000
_cell.length_b   1.000
_cell.length_c   1.000
_cell.angle_alpha   90.00
_cell.angle_beta   90.00
_cell.angle_gamma   90.00
#
_symmetry.space_group_name_H-M   'P 1'
#
loop_
_entity.id
_entity.type
_entity.pdbx_description
1 polymer ?
#
loop_
_entity_poly.entity_id
_entity_poly.type
_entity_poly.pdbx_seq_one_letter_code
_entity_poly.pdbx_strand_id
1 'polypeptide(L)'
;MEPPQKPFFLNVGFVRPHTPLVVPQAYFDRFPLEDIVLPELLAGDADDTFLEANSPGKQSLGRKLYNALVASYGNSDTALRHYYQAYLASIAFADEQVGRVLDALENSPFRDNTIVILASDHGYTLGEKDYLFKNNLWESATRIPLIIYDPRTKSVPLVDAPVSLIDLYPTIAQITQASGALSRTGKAAQLFGSSLVPLMSGADGGGQRFVISERQAGGQKGAMHVTLRTARWRYILYQNGKEELYDHQLDPREIANLAYDDEHAPRKRELRARLDALLGRAN
;
A
#
# COMPACT_ATOMS: atom_id res chain seq x y z
N MET A 1 -16.68 -6.41 32.34
CA MET A 1 -15.62 -7.43 32.42
C MET A 1 -14.43 -6.80 33.12
N GLU A 2 -13.85 -7.44 34.13
CA GLU A 2 -12.61 -6.92 34.73
C GLU A 2 -11.45 -7.00 33.72
N PRO A 3 -10.46 -6.08 33.79
CA PRO A 3 -9.29 -6.16 32.91
C PRO A 3 -8.52 -7.47 33.10
N PRO A 4 -8.01 -8.12 32.03
CA PRO A 4 -7.20 -9.30 32.20
C PRO A 4 -5.92 -8.94 32.96
N GLN A 5 -5.49 -9.82 33.86
CA GLN A 5 -4.26 -9.63 34.64
C GLN A 5 -2.98 -9.66 33.77
N LYS A 6 -3.08 -9.98 32.49
CA LYS A 6 -1.96 -10.06 31.54
C LYS A 6 -2.23 -9.19 30.30
N PRO A 7 -1.19 -8.58 29.71
CA PRO A 7 -1.32 -7.89 28.43
C PRO A 7 -1.78 -8.87 27.35
N PHE A 8 -2.56 -8.39 26.39
CA PHE A 8 -3.04 -9.19 25.27
C PHE A 8 -2.82 -8.47 23.94
N PHE A 9 -2.91 -9.22 22.85
CA PHE A 9 -2.85 -8.73 21.49
C PHE A 9 -4.01 -9.33 20.70
N LEU A 10 -4.75 -8.49 19.97
CA LEU A 10 -5.81 -8.92 19.06
C LEU A 10 -5.44 -8.53 17.63
N ASN A 11 -5.51 -9.50 16.72
CA ASN A 11 -5.46 -9.25 15.29
C ASN A 11 -6.87 -9.45 14.73
N VAL A 12 -7.48 -8.36 14.27
CA VAL A 12 -8.84 -8.35 13.72
C VAL A 12 -8.76 -8.02 12.24
N GLY A 13 -9.08 -9.01 11.39
CA GLY A 13 -9.02 -8.87 9.94
C GLY A 13 -10.40 -8.62 9.33
N PHE A 14 -10.52 -7.58 8.52
CA PHE A 14 -11.70 -7.33 7.68
C PHE A 14 -11.40 -7.74 6.25
N VAL A 15 -12.30 -8.51 5.64
CA VAL A 15 -12.10 -9.01 4.25
C VAL A 15 -12.39 -7.91 3.23
N ARG A 16 -13.34 -7.01 3.50
CA ARG A 16 -13.67 -5.91 2.59
C ARG A 16 -12.58 -4.83 2.66
N PRO A 17 -12.22 -4.20 1.52
CA PRO A 17 -12.89 -4.24 0.21
C PRO A 17 -12.34 -5.28 -0.80
N HIS A 18 -11.78 -6.42 -0.36
CA HIS A 18 -11.35 -7.46 -1.30
C HIS A 18 -12.53 -7.97 -2.16
N THR A 19 -12.25 -8.35 -3.40
CA THR A 19 -13.25 -8.93 -4.31
C THR A 19 -13.80 -10.29 -3.81
N PRO A 20 -15.02 -10.70 -4.20
CA PRO A 20 -16.00 -9.95 -5.00
C PRO A 20 -16.59 -8.78 -4.20
N LEU A 21 -16.81 -7.63 -4.85
CA LEU A 21 -17.27 -6.39 -4.23
C LEU A 21 -18.78 -6.44 -3.95
N VAL A 22 -19.15 -7.25 -2.96
CA VAL A 22 -20.54 -7.54 -2.60
C VAL A 22 -20.77 -7.17 -1.14
N VAL A 23 -21.71 -6.25 -0.93
CA VAL A 23 -22.19 -5.73 0.36
C VAL A 23 -23.70 -5.48 0.28
N PRO A 24 -24.42 -5.27 1.41
CA PRO A 24 -25.85 -4.96 1.38
C PRO A 24 -26.18 -3.72 0.54
N GLN A 25 -27.37 -3.71 -0.09
CA GLN A 25 -27.83 -2.64 -0.98
C GLN A 25 -27.74 -1.24 -0.34
N ALA A 26 -28.04 -1.13 0.96
CA ALA A 26 -27.98 0.13 1.69
C ALA A 26 -26.61 0.84 1.63
N TYR A 27 -25.50 0.11 1.37
CA TYR A 27 -24.19 0.72 1.15
C TYR A 27 -24.00 1.22 -0.28
N PHE A 28 -24.60 0.56 -1.28
CA PHE A 28 -24.62 1.07 -2.65
C PHE A 28 -25.47 2.33 -2.76
N ASP A 29 -26.58 2.40 -2.02
CA ASP A 29 -27.49 3.55 -2.00
C ASP A 29 -26.81 4.84 -1.49
N ARG A 30 -25.71 4.72 -0.74
CA ARG A 30 -24.88 5.85 -0.29
C ARG A 30 -24.00 6.45 -1.39
N PHE A 31 -23.83 5.75 -2.51
CA PHE A 31 -22.99 6.16 -3.63
C PHE A 31 -23.78 6.01 -4.94
N PRO A 32 -24.74 6.90 -5.25
CA PRO A 32 -25.44 6.89 -6.54
C PRO A 32 -24.45 6.93 -7.72
N LEU A 33 -24.74 6.22 -8.81
CA LEU A 33 -23.80 6.06 -9.93
C LEU A 33 -23.49 7.39 -10.63
N GLU A 34 -24.50 8.25 -10.72
CA GLU A 34 -24.43 9.60 -11.27
C GLU A 34 -23.48 10.52 -10.48
N ASP A 35 -23.28 10.23 -9.18
CA ASP A 35 -22.41 11.00 -8.28
C ASP A 35 -20.98 10.46 -8.23
N ILE A 36 -20.71 9.31 -8.84
CA ILE A 36 -19.36 8.72 -8.86
C ILE A 36 -18.44 9.61 -9.70
N VAL A 37 -17.40 10.13 -9.07
CA VAL A 37 -16.33 10.87 -9.75
C VAL A 37 -15.16 9.92 -9.97
N LEU A 38 -14.87 9.62 -11.23
CA LEU A 38 -13.66 8.91 -11.61
C LEU A 38 -12.46 9.86 -11.54
N PRO A 39 -11.26 9.38 -11.16
CA PRO A 39 -10.05 10.15 -11.41
C PRO A 39 -9.90 10.38 -12.92
N GLU A 40 -9.21 11.45 -13.29
CA GLU A 40 -8.82 11.62 -14.69
C GLU A 40 -7.83 10.51 -15.06
N LEU A 41 -8.29 9.63 -15.95
CA LEU A 41 -7.54 8.52 -16.53
C LEU A 41 -7.13 8.93 -17.94
N LEU A 42 -5.83 8.82 -18.24
CA LEU A 42 -5.29 9.23 -19.52
C LEU A 42 -5.29 8.05 -20.50
N ALA A 43 -5.75 8.30 -21.72
CA ALA A 43 -5.62 7.31 -22.79
C ALA A 43 -4.12 7.06 -23.06
N GLY A 44 -3.71 5.79 -23.07
CA GLY A 44 -2.31 5.41 -23.24
C GLY A 44 -1.43 5.55 -21.99
N ASP A 45 -2.01 5.77 -20.80
CA ASP A 45 -1.28 5.85 -19.51
C ASP A 45 -0.45 4.58 -19.19
N ALA A 46 -0.74 3.47 -19.87
CA ALA A 46 0.02 2.24 -19.74
C ALA A 46 1.19 2.11 -20.73
N ASP A 47 1.27 2.96 -21.76
CA ASP A 47 2.16 2.79 -22.90
C ASP A 47 3.64 2.98 -22.53
N ASP A 48 3.91 3.75 -21.47
CA ASP A 48 5.25 4.00 -20.94
C ASP A 48 5.62 3.11 -19.74
N THR A 49 4.82 2.07 -19.49
CA THR A 49 5.06 1.08 -18.43
C THR A 49 5.54 -0.26 -18.96
N PHE A 50 6.24 -1.04 -18.12
CA PHE A 50 6.92 -2.26 -18.57
C PHE A 50 6.46 -3.55 -17.90
N LEU A 51 5.41 -3.52 -17.10
CA LEU A 51 4.89 -4.72 -16.43
C LEU A 51 4.53 -5.82 -17.44
N GLU A 52 3.77 -5.50 -18.49
CA GLU A 52 3.37 -6.48 -19.51
C GLU A 52 4.54 -6.95 -20.39
N ALA A 53 5.58 -6.12 -20.56
CA ALA A 53 6.80 -6.47 -21.29
C ALA A 53 7.62 -7.60 -20.62
N ASN A 54 7.33 -7.93 -19.35
CA ASN A 54 7.95 -9.04 -18.63
C ASN A 54 7.22 -10.38 -18.85
N SER A 55 6.11 -10.41 -19.61
CA SER A 55 5.41 -11.65 -19.96
C SER A 55 4.85 -11.58 -21.39
N PRO A 56 5.71 -11.53 -22.43
CA PRO A 56 5.27 -11.37 -23.81
C PRO A 56 4.21 -12.41 -24.22
N GLY A 57 3.15 -11.94 -24.88
CA GLY A 57 2.03 -12.77 -25.32
C GLY A 57 1.06 -13.21 -24.23
N LYS A 58 1.21 -12.73 -22.98
CA LYS A 58 0.27 -12.98 -21.89
C LYS A 58 -0.09 -11.66 -21.22
N GLN A 59 -1.38 -11.45 -20.99
CA GLN A 59 -1.85 -10.36 -20.14
C GLN A 59 -1.68 -10.74 -18.68
N SER A 60 -1.20 -9.82 -17.86
CA SER A 60 -1.31 -9.97 -16.42
C SER A 60 -2.79 -10.04 -15.98
N LEU A 61 -3.04 -10.59 -14.79
CA LEU A 61 -4.41 -10.78 -14.31
C LEU A 61 -5.17 -9.46 -14.19
N GLY A 62 -4.53 -8.40 -13.70
CA GLY A 62 -5.17 -7.09 -13.55
C GLY A 62 -5.58 -6.48 -14.88
N ARG A 63 -4.69 -6.51 -15.89
CA ARG A 63 -5.00 -6.07 -17.25
C ARG A 63 -6.12 -6.89 -17.89
N LYS A 64 -6.06 -8.21 -17.75
CA LYS A 64 -7.10 -9.11 -18.27
C LYS A 64 -8.47 -8.78 -17.68
N LEU A 65 -8.53 -8.52 -16.38
CA LEU A 65 -9.79 -8.22 -15.68
C LEU A 65 -10.29 -6.81 -15.97
N TYR A 66 -9.40 -5.83 -16.14
CA TYR A 66 -9.77 -4.51 -16.66
C TYR A 66 -10.45 -4.64 -18.03
N ASN A 67 -9.82 -5.34 -18.98
CA ASN A 67 -10.39 -5.52 -20.32
C ASN A 67 -11.74 -6.25 -20.28
N ALA A 68 -11.87 -7.28 -19.43
CA ALA A 68 -13.12 -8.01 -19.26
C ALA A 68 -14.23 -7.13 -18.64
N LEU A 69 -13.87 -6.27 -17.68
CA LEU A 69 -14.77 -5.29 -17.08
C LEU A 69 -15.27 -4.30 -18.14
N VAL A 70 -14.36 -3.66 -18.88
CA VAL A 70 -14.70 -2.72 -19.97
C VAL A 70 -15.59 -3.37 -21.02
N ALA A 71 -15.24 -4.59 -21.47
CA ALA A 71 -16.04 -5.32 -22.45
C ALA A 71 -17.46 -5.64 -21.96
N SER A 72 -17.65 -5.85 -20.66
CA SER A 72 -18.96 -6.16 -20.07
C SER A 72 -19.92 -4.97 -20.06
N TYR A 73 -19.40 -3.74 -20.05
CA TYR A 73 -20.18 -2.50 -20.05
C TYR A 73 -20.10 -1.72 -21.38
N GLY A 74 -19.29 -2.18 -22.34
CA GLY A 74 -19.12 -1.58 -23.66
C GLY A 74 -18.18 -0.38 -23.72
N ASN A 75 -17.92 0.32 -22.62
CA ASN A 75 -16.96 1.43 -22.53
C ASN A 75 -16.35 1.54 -21.12
N SER A 76 -15.18 2.17 -21.01
CA SER A 76 -14.43 2.26 -19.76
C SER A 76 -15.07 3.17 -18.71
N ASP A 77 -15.63 4.32 -19.10
CA ASP A 77 -16.25 5.26 -18.15
C ASP A 77 -17.40 4.59 -17.38
N THR A 78 -18.35 3.96 -18.07
CA THR A 78 -19.45 3.24 -17.42
C THR A 78 -18.94 2.09 -16.57
N ALA A 79 -18.00 1.29 -17.10
CA ALA A 79 -17.48 0.13 -16.39
C ALA A 79 -16.79 0.50 -15.08
N LEU A 80 -15.98 1.56 -15.12
CA LEU A 80 -15.24 2.06 -13.96
C LEU A 80 -16.16 2.75 -12.96
N ARG A 81 -17.20 3.48 -13.38
CA ARG A 81 -18.19 4.04 -12.43
C ARG A 81 -18.84 2.96 -11.57
N HIS A 82 -19.28 1.87 -12.20
CA HIS A 82 -19.83 0.72 -11.48
C HIS A 82 -18.79 0.07 -10.55
N TYR A 83 -17.55 -0.06 -11.01
CA TYR A 83 -16.49 -0.66 -10.21
C TYR A 83 -16.10 0.20 -8.99
N TYR A 84 -15.97 1.51 -9.18
CA TYR A 84 -15.75 2.48 -8.11
C TYR A 84 -16.90 2.49 -7.12
N GLN A 85 -18.16 2.50 -7.59
CA GLN A 85 -19.33 2.42 -6.71
C GLN A 85 -19.24 1.19 -5.79
N ALA A 86 -19.00 0.01 -6.37
CA ALA A 86 -18.91 -1.23 -5.59
C ALA A 86 -17.74 -1.23 -4.60
N TYR A 87 -16.62 -0.60 -4.99
CA TYR A 87 -15.45 -0.46 -4.12
C TYR A 87 -15.71 0.51 -2.96
N LEU A 88 -16.30 1.68 -3.23
CA LEU A 88 -16.68 2.67 -2.22
C LEU A 88 -17.75 2.13 -1.26
N ALA A 89 -18.76 1.43 -1.76
CA ALA A 89 -19.75 0.74 -0.94
C ALA A 89 -19.08 -0.31 -0.03
N SER A 90 -18.09 -1.04 -0.55
CA SER A 90 -17.31 -2.02 0.22
C SER A 90 -16.43 -1.37 1.29
N ILE A 91 -15.84 -0.20 1.01
CA ILE A 91 -15.11 0.60 2.00
C ILE A 91 -16.06 1.08 3.09
N ALA A 92 -17.21 1.66 2.73
CA ALA A 92 -18.19 2.16 3.70
C ALA A 92 -18.72 1.06 4.61
N PHE A 93 -18.90 -0.15 4.09
CA PHE A 93 -19.23 -1.32 4.89
C PHE A 93 -18.10 -1.67 5.88
N ALA A 94 -16.85 -1.72 5.40
CA ALA A 94 -15.70 -2.04 6.22
C ALA A 94 -15.49 -0.99 7.34
N ASP A 95 -15.65 0.30 7.00
CA ASP A 95 -15.58 1.42 7.93
C ASP A 95 -16.60 1.27 9.07
N GLU A 96 -17.85 0.92 8.77
CA GLU A 96 -18.84 0.65 9.82
C GLU A 96 -18.47 -0.57 10.68
N GLN A 97 -17.86 -1.61 10.09
CA GLN A 97 -17.41 -2.76 10.89
C GLN A 97 -16.22 -2.41 11.80
N VAL A 98 -15.32 -1.54 11.35
CA VAL A 98 -14.26 -0.96 12.19
C VAL A 98 -14.90 -0.16 13.32
N GLY A 99 -15.88 0.71 13.01
CA GLY A 99 -16.63 1.48 13.99
C GLY A 99 -17.23 0.62 15.09
N ARG A 100 -17.85 -0.52 14.77
CA ARG A 100 -18.40 -1.45 15.78
C ARG A 100 -17.34 -1.99 16.75
N VAL A 101 -16.11 -2.24 16.27
CA VAL A 101 -15.00 -2.69 17.13
C VAL A 101 -14.52 -1.54 18.01
N LEU A 102 -14.40 -0.33 17.46
CA LEU A 102 -13.98 0.85 18.20
C LEU A 102 -15.02 1.25 19.25
N ASP A 103 -16.31 1.19 18.94
CA ASP A 103 -17.41 1.43 19.88
C ASP A 103 -17.38 0.43 21.03
N ALA A 104 -17.13 -0.85 20.73
CA ALA A 104 -16.99 -1.87 21.77
C ALA A 104 -15.76 -1.62 22.66
N LEU A 105 -14.64 -1.15 22.08
CA LEU A 105 -13.45 -0.76 22.83
C LEU A 105 -13.73 0.45 23.73
N GLU A 106 -14.35 1.51 23.20
CA GLU A 106 -14.66 2.75 23.91
C GLU A 106 -15.61 2.51 25.09
N ASN A 107 -16.58 1.60 24.93
CA ASN A 107 -17.53 1.21 25.98
C ASN A 107 -16.98 0.14 26.94
N SER A 108 -15.69 -0.21 26.84
CA SER A 108 -15.05 -1.20 27.70
C SER A 108 -14.09 -0.56 28.72
N PRO A 109 -13.71 -1.28 29.78
CA PRO A 109 -12.64 -0.85 30.68
C PRO A 109 -11.24 -0.76 30.04
N PHE A 110 -11.12 -1.06 28.73
CA PHE A 110 -9.85 -1.05 27.99
C PHE A 110 -9.57 0.24 27.21
N ARG A 111 -10.55 1.15 27.10
CA ARG A 111 -10.46 2.35 26.24
C ARG A 111 -9.21 3.20 26.50
N ASP A 112 -8.85 3.36 27.77
CA ASP A 112 -7.75 4.24 28.20
C ASP A 112 -6.38 3.53 28.17
N ASN A 113 -6.33 2.24 27.84
CA ASN A 113 -5.12 1.41 27.88
C ASN A 113 -4.98 0.48 26.67
N THR A 114 -5.52 0.88 25.51
CA THR A 114 -5.43 0.11 24.26
C THR A 114 -4.81 0.95 23.16
N ILE A 115 -3.71 0.47 22.60
CA ILE A 115 -3.13 1.00 21.37
C ILE A 115 -3.90 0.40 20.19
N VAL A 116 -4.35 1.24 19.27
CA VAL A 116 -5.07 0.81 18.07
C VAL A 116 -4.20 1.06 16.85
N ILE A 117 -3.98 0.02 16.05
CA ILE A 117 -3.26 0.09 14.77
C ILE A 117 -4.22 -0.35 13.67
N LEU A 118 -4.56 0.56 12.77
CA LEU A 118 -5.32 0.27 11.55
C LEU A 118 -4.36 0.29 10.36
N ALA A 119 -4.28 -0.80 9.61
CA ALA A 119 -3.46 -0.91 8.41
C ALA A 119 -4.15 -1.77 7.36
N SER A 120 -3.81 -1.55 6.09
CA SER A 120 -4.12 -2.49 5.00
C SER A 120 -2.91 -3.36 4.68
N ASP A 121 -3.11 -4.53 4.08
CA ASP A 121 -2.04 -5.42 3.62
C ASP A 121 -1.43 -4.97 2.28
N HIS A 122 -2.24 -4.34 1.42
CA HIS A 122 -1.82 -3.77 0.16
C HIS A 122 -2.80 -2.69 -0.33
N GLY A 123 -2.36 -1.86 -1.27
CA GLY A 123 -3.22 -0.90 -1.95
C GLY A 123 -4.14 -1.55 -3.00
N TYR A 124 -4.81 -0.77 -3.82
CA TYR A 124 -5.69 -1.26 -4.86
C TYR A 124 -5.73 -0.34 -6.07
N THR A 125 -5.34 -0.83 -7.24
CA THR A 125 -5.52 -0.13 -8.52
C THR A 125 -6.94 -0.33 -9.02
N LEU A 126 -7.61 0.77 -9.37
CA LEU A 126 -9.04 0.82 -9.69
C LEU A 126 -9.32 1.18 -11.15
N GLY A 127 -8.29 1.40 -11.96
CA GLY A 127 -8.41 1.68 -13.39
C GLY A 127 -7.20 2.42 -13.95
N GLU A 128 -6.36 2.99 -13.08
CA GLU A 128 -5.08 3.60 -13.44
C GLU A 128 -4.26 2.63 -14.29
N LYS A 129 -3.65 3.16 -15.36
CA LYS A 129 -2.87 2.36 -16.32
C LYS A 129 -3.64 1.15 -16.83
N ASP A 130 -4.95 1.30 -17.04
CA ASP A 130 -5.88 0.26 -17.52
C ASP A 130 -5.71 -1.07 -16.74
N TYR A 131 -5.54 -0.97 -15.43
CA TYR A 131 -5.20 -2.09 -14.56
C TYR A 131 -6.14 -2.17 -13.37
N LEU A 132 -6.46 -3.39 -12.94
CA LEU A 132 -7.21 -3.63 -11.71
C LEU A 132 -6.40 -4.43 -10.69
N PHE A 133 -6.74 -4.27 -9.41
CA PHE A 133 -6.18 -5.01 -8.27
C PHE A 133 -4.77 -4.53 -7.87
N LYS A 134 -3.97 -5.42 -7.28
CA LYS A 134 -2.74 -5.09 -6.54
C LYS A 134 -1.45 -5.67 -7.13
N ASN A 135 -1.54 -6.44 -8.21
CA ASN A 135 -0.39 -7.20 -8.73
C ASN A 135 0.52 -6.36 -9.63
N ASN A 136 0.82 -5.13 -9.22
CA ASN A 136 1.76 -4.18 -9.82
C ASN A 136 2.59 -3.50 -8.72
N LEU A 137 3.49 -2.58 -9.09
CA LEU A 137 4.38 -1.88 -8.17
C LEU A 137 4.17 -0.36 -8.20
N TRP A 138 3.01 0.10 -8.64
CA TRP A 138 2.64 1.53 -8.63
C TRP A 138 2.07 1.94 -7.26
N GLU A 139 1.99 3.24 -7.02
CA GLU A 139 1.58 3.83 -5.74
C GLU A 139 0.20 3.34 -5.32
N SER A 140 -0.73 3.22 -6.27
CA SER A 140 -2.07 2.69 -6.03
C SER A 140 -2.05 1.31 -5.35
N ALA A 141 -1.09 0.44 -5.65
CA ALA A 141 -1.04 -0.92 -5.15
C ALA A 141 -0.16 -1.10 -3.90
N THR A 142 0.78 -0.18 -3.64
CA THR A 142 1.74 -0.34 -2.53
C THR A 142 1.56 0.68 -1.41
N ARG A 143 0.91 1.82 -1.66
CA ARG A 143 0.54 2.76 -0.59
C ARG A 143 -0.72 2.29 0.10
N ILE A 144 -0.68 2.26 1.43
CA ILE A 144 -1.78 1.81 2.28
C ILE A 144 -2.13 2.86 3.33
N PRO A 145 -3.37 2.85 3.87
CA PRO A 145 -3.64 3.54 5.12
C PRO A 145 -2.84 2.88 6.25
N LEU A 146 -2.23 3.70 7.11
CA LEU A 146 -1.66 3.29 8.39
C LEU A 146 -2.00 4.37 9.43
N ILE A 147 -2.76 3.99 10.45
CA ILE A 147 -3.12 4.85 11.57
C ILE A 147 -2.67 4.13 12.85
N ILE A 148 -1.94 4.84 13.71
CA ILE A 148 -1.53 4.37 15.02
C ILE A 148 -2.07 5.35 16.06
N TYR A 149 -2.97 4.87 16.90
CA TYR A 149 -3.50 5.58 18.04
C TYR A 149 -2.92 4.97 19.32
N ASP A 150 -2.23 5.78 20.11
CA ASP A 150 -1.75 5.42 21.44
C ASP A 150 -2.38 6.40 22.46
N PRO A 151 -3.23 5.93 23.40
CA PRO A 151 -3.91 6.80 24.35
C PRO A 151 -2.95 7.51 25.33
N ARG A 152 -1.67 7.12 25.35
CA ARG A 152 -0.65 7.68 26.25
C ARG A 152 0.12 8.84 25.62
N THR A 153 0.08 9.00 24.30
CA THR A 153 0.82 10.04 23.59
C THR A 153 -0.13 11.12 23.07
N LYS A 154 0.40 12.33 22.90
CA LYS A 154 -0.34 13.37 22.18
C LYS A 154 -0.39 12.99 20.70
N SER A 155 -1.52 13.29 20.05
CA SER A 155 -1.62 13.18 18.60
C SER A 155 -0.51 14.00 17.95
N VAL A 156 0.29 13.36 17.10
CA VAL A 156 1.25 14.05 16.24
C VAL A 156 0.61 14.37 14.89
N PRO A 157 1.10 15.40 14.19
CA PRO A 157 0.68 15.70 12.82
C PRO A 157 0.86 14.51 11.88
N LEU A 158 0.26 14.63 10.70
CA LEU A 158 0.47 13.72 9.57
C LEU A 158 1.97 13.49 9.34
N VAL A 159 2.36 12.21 9.20
CA VAL A 159 3.73 11.81 8.88
C VAL A 159 3.82 11.45 7.41
N ASP A 160 4.52 12.28 6.63
CA ASP A 160 4.70 12.07 5.18
C ASP A 160 5.93 11.23 4.83
N ALA A 161 6.73 10.83 5.82
CA ALA A 161 7.90 10.00 5.61
C ALA A 161 7.50 8.57 5.15
N PRO A 162 8.20 7.95 4.19
CA PRO A 162 7.94 6.57 3.79
C PRO A 162 8.13 5.59 4.95
N VAL A 163 7.11 4.76 5.18
CA VAL A 163 7.08 3.70 6.20
C VAL A 163 6.57 2.40 5.60
N SER A 164 6.91 1.26 6.21
CA SER A 164 6.55 -0.07 5.72
C SER A 164 5.88 -0.90 6.81
N LEU A 165 5.09 -1.89 6.41
CA LEU A 165 4.48 -2.86 7.35
C LEU A 165 5.53 -3.59 8.20
N ILE A 166 6.76 -3.77 7.69
CA ILE A 166 7.86 -4.38 8.46
C ILE A 166 8.32 -3.51 9.64
N ASP A 167 7.97 -2.22 9.65
CA ASP A 167 8.25 -1.30 10.74
C ASP A 167 7.30 -1.51 11.92
N LEU A 168 6.13 -2.14 11.72
CA LEU A 168 5.14 -2.34 12.78
C LEU A 168 5.66 -3.24 13.90
N TYR A 169 6.38 -4.30 13.56
CA TYR A 169 6.93 -5.21 14.56
C TYR A 169 7.87 -4.53 15.56
N PRO A 170 8.98 -3.87 15.14
CA PRO A 170 9.85 -3.15 16.07
C PRO A 170 9.12 -2.00 16.78
N THR A 171 8.14 -1.37 16.13
CA THR A 171 7.31 -0.32 16.75
C THR A 171 6.49 -0.86 17.91
N ILE A 172 5.71 -1.93 17.69
CA ILE A 172 4.88 -2.57 18.71
C ILE A 172 5.76 -3.05 19.87
N ALA A 173 6.88 -3.72 19.57
CA ALA A 173 7.81 -4.18 20.59
C ALA A 173 8.33 -3.03 21.47
N GLN A 174 8.71 -1.89 20.87
CA GLN A 174 9.18 -0.72 21.61
C GLN A 174 8.07 -0.07 22.45
N ILE A 175 6.88 0.14 21.88
CA ILE A 175 5.75 0.84 22.53
C ILE A 175 5.18 0.03 23.71
N THR A 176 5.20 -1.30 23.59
CA THR A 176 4.73 -2.22 24.64
C THR A 176 5.82 -2.59 25.64
N GLN A 177 7.07 -2.11 25.44
CA GLN A 177 8.24 -2.51 26.21
C GLN A 177 8.40 -4.03 26.32
N ALA A 178 8.00 -4.76 25.28
CA ALA A 178 8.05 -6.21 25.27
C ALA A 178 9.52 -6.69 25.40
N SER A 179 9.87 -7.22 26.57
CA SER A 179 11.20 -7.79 26.84
C SER A 179 11.22 -9.28 26.54
N GLY A 180 12.10 -9.73 25.65
CA GLY A 180 12.30 -11.14 25.35
C GLY A 180 12.94 -11.36 23.98
N ALA A 181 13.49 -12.56 23.74
CA ALA A 181 13.88 -12.94 22.38
C ALA A 181 12.64 -12.84 21.49
N LEU A 182 12.68 -11.90 20.54
CA LEU A 182 11.68 -11.64 19.51
C LEU A 182 11.62 -12.79 18.47
N SER A 183 11.77 -14.03 18.95
CA SER A 183 11.96 -15.22 18.15
C SER A 183 11.60 -16.47 18.94
N ARG A 184 10.74 -17.30 18.35
CA ARG A 184 10.42 -18.65 18.84
C ARG A 184 11.66 -19.56 18.98
N THR A 185 12.78 -19.19 18.35
CA THR A 185 14.02 -20.01 18.32
C THR A 185 15.10 -19.49 19.28
N GLY A 186 14.84 -18.43 20.05
CA GLY A 186 15.83 -17.84 20.96
C GLY A 186 16.94 -17.04 20.27
N LYS A 187 16.99 -17.03 18.93
CA LYS A 187 17.85 -16.15 18.13
C LYS A 187 17.03 -15.00 17.58
N ALA A 188 17.35 -13.76 17.97
CA ALA A 188 16.70 -12.58 17.38
C ALA A 188 16.86 -12.65 15.84
N ALA A 189 15.74 -12.61 15.12
CA ALA A 189 15.79 -12.47 13.67
C ALA A 189 16.33 -11.08 13.34
N GLN A 190 17.09 -10.96 12.25
CA GLN A 190 17.45 -9.65 11.73
C GLN A 190 16.17 -8.92 11.32
N LEU A 191 15.90 -7.79 11.96
CA LEU A 191 14.80 -6.91 11.59
C LEU A 191 15.30 -5.95 10.51
N PHE A 192 14.60 -5.89 9.39
CA PHE A 192 14.87 -4.92 8.32
C PHE A 192 14.01 -3.66 8.47
N GLY A 193 12.96 -3.71 9.29
CA GLY A 193 12.14 -2.55 9.64
C GLY A 193 12.75 -1.73 10.78
N SER A 194 12.36 -0.46 10.85
CA SER A 194 12.77 0.49 11.89
C SER A 194 11.55 1.01 12.63
N SER A 195 11.62 1.04 13.96
CA SER A 195 10.54 1.54 14.80
C SER A 195 10.06 2.93 14.36
N LEU A 196 8.74 3.13 14.39
CA LEU A 196 8.05 4.38 14.05
C LEU A 196 7.88 5.29 15.26
N VAL A 197 8.26 4.86 16.48
CA VAL A 197 8.15 5.67 17.71
C VAL A 197 8.78 7.07 17.57
N PRO A 198 9.96 7.25 16.93
CA PRO A 198 10.50 8.58 16.69
C PRO A 198 9.55 9.46 15.86
N LEU A 199 8.96 8.92 14.79
CA LEU A 199 7.98 9.62 13.95
C LEU A 199 6.72 9.97 14.73
N MET A 200 6.24 9.03 15.55
CA MET A 200 5.09 9.21 16.45
C MET A 200 5.33 10.27 17.54
N SER A 201 6.57 10.73 17.70
CA SER A 201 6.96 11.79 18.65
C SER A 201 7.35 13.09 17.94
N GLY A 202 7.11 13.20 16.64
CA GLY A 202 7.34 14.40 15.84
C GLY A 202 8.72 14.49 15.18
N ALA A 203 9.52 13.43 15.20
CA ALA A 203 10.72 13.40 14.36
C ALA A 203 10.32 13.31 12.88
N ASP A 204 11.04 14.03 12.02
CA ASP A 204 10.83 14.05 10.57
C ASP A 204 11.24 12.74 9.87
N GLY A 205 11.87 11.81 10.60
CA GLY A 205 12.43 10.58 10.03
C GLY A 205 13.71 10.81 9.24
N GLY A 206 14.31 11.99 9.35
CA GLY A 206 15.63 12.33 8.80
C GLY A 206 15.72 12.41 7.28
N GLY A 207 14.62 12.58 6.54
CA GLY A 207 14.61 12.76 5.07
C GLY A 207 15.19 11.59 4.23
N GLN A 208 15.78 10.58 4.86
CA GLN A 208 16.49 9.47 4.24
C GLN A 208 15.67 8.18 4.20
N ARG A 209 14.49 8.14 4.83
CA ARG A 209 13.62 6.96 4.82
C ARG A 209 13.22 6.58 3.40
N PHE A 210 13.13 5.27 3.21
CA PHE A 210 12.73 4.65 1.97
C PHE A 210 11.99 3.36 2.27
N VAL A 211 11.21 2.89 1.31
CA VAL A 211 10.50 1.62 1.34
C VAL A 211 10.86 0.82 0.10
N ILE A 212 11.08 -0.48 0.29
CA ILE A 212 11.17 -1.44 -0.81
C ILE A 212 9.89 -2.25 -0.85
N SER A 213 9.35 -2.47 -2.04
CA SER A 213 8.32 -3.48 -2.28
C SER A 213 8.75 -4.39 -3.42
N GLU A 214 8.50 -5.68 -3.27
CA GLU A 214 8.92 -6.69 -4.22
C GLU A 214 7.72 -7.50 -4.70
N ARG A 215 7.75 -7.87 -5.98
CA ARG A 215 6.75 -8.74 -6.58
C ARG A 215 7.45 -9.78 -7.43
N GLN A 216 7.06 -11.04 -7.28
CA GLN A 216 7.60 -12.10 -8.12
C GLN A 216 7.26 -11.84 -9.60
N ALA A 217 8.27 -11.92 -10.46
CA ALA A 217 8.12 -11.91 -11.90
C ALA A 217 7.52 -13.24 -12.36
N GLY A 218 6.58 -13.19 -13.30
CA GLY A 218 5.98 -14.40 -13.86
C GLY A 218 7.02 -15.29 -14.55
N GLY A 219 6.84 -16.61 -14.48
CA GLY A 219 7.59 -17.57 -15.31
C GLY A 219 8.97 -18.01 -14.79
N GLN A 220 9.56 -17.37 -13.78
CA GLN A 220 10.82 -17.82 -13.17
C GLN A 220 10.78 -17.74 -11.63
N LYS A 221 11.22 -18.80 -10.96
CA LYS A 221 11.29 -18.84 -9.49
C LYS A 221 12.45 -17.96 -9.02
N GLY A 222 12.18 -17.02 -8.11
CA GLY A 222 13.19 -16.10 -7.54
C GLY A 222 13.46 -14.84 -8.38
N ALA A 223 12.85 -14.71 -9.56
CA ALA A 223 12.87 -13.48 -10.34
C ALA A 223 11.91 -12.46 -9.71
N MET A 224 12.38 -11.25 -9.40
CA MET A 224 11.59 -10.20 -8.73
C MET A 224 11.57 -8.92 -9.56
N HIS A 225 10.40 -8.28 -9.62
CA HIS A 225 10.26 -6.85 -9.85
C HIS A 225 10.40 -6.15 -8.50
N VAL A 226 11.07 -5.01 -8.46
CA VAL A 226 11.33 -4.30 -7.20
C VAL A 226 11.07 -2.81 -7.39
N THR A 227 10.47 -2.18 -6.40
CA THR A 227 10.34 -0.72 -6.34
C THR A 227 10.99 -0.15 -5.09
N LEU A 228 11.63 1.01 -5.24
CA LEU A 228 12.17 1.86 -4.19
C LEU A 228 11.35 3.15 -4.13
N ARG A 229 10.67 3.39 -3.00
CA ARG A 229 9.92 4.62 -2.72
C ARG A 229 10.67 5.45 -1.67
N THR A 230 11.11 6.65 -2.05
CA THR A 230 11.64 7.68 -1.13
C THR A 230 10.51 8.66 -0.78
N ALA A 231 10.77 9.81 -0.15
CA ALA A 231 9.72 10.82 0.08
C ALA A 231 9.21 11.44 -1.25
N ARG A 232 10.11 11.70 -2.21
CA ARG A 232 9.78 12.34 -3.49
C ARG A 232 9.69 11.38 -4.67
N TRP A 233 10.53 10.34 -4.71
CA TRP A 233 10.69 9.52 -5.90
C TRP A 233 10.15 8.12 -5.71
N ARG A 234 9.52 7.57 -6.75
CA ARG A 234 9.38 6.13 -6.94
C ARG A 234 10.26 5.69 -8.09
N TYR A 235 11.05 4.65 -7.87
CA TYR A 235 11.82 3.96 -8.90
C TYR A 235 11.40 2.50 -8.96
N ILE A 236 11.13 1.97 -10.15
CA ILE A 236 10.75 0.57 -10.37
C ILE A 236 11.79 -0.08 -11.29
N LEU A 237 12.30 -1.23 -10.88
CA LEU A 237 13.18 -2.08 -11.68
C LEU A 237 12.48 -3.41 -11.95
N TYR A 238 12.18 -3.65 -13.22
CA TYR A 238 11.66 -4.93 -13.69
C TYR A 238 12.76 -5.96 -13.86
N GLN A 239 12.36 -7.23 -13.92
CA GLN A 239 13.31 -8.33 -14.03
C GLN A 239 14.01 -8.35 -15.40
N ASN A 240 13.32 -7.92 -16.47
CA ASN A 240 13.91 -7.74 -17.79
C ASN A 240 14.84 -6.51 -17.91
N GLY A 241 15.09 -5.80 -16.81
CA GLY A 241 15.97 -4.62 -16.77
C GLY A 241 15.33 -3.32 -17.23
N LYS A 242 14.04 -3.33 -17.61
CA LYS A 242 13.26 -2.10 -17.86
C LYS A 242 13.00 -1.36 -16.55
N GLU A 243 12.83 -0.05 -16.66
CA GLU A 243 12.83 0.86 -15.52
C GLU A 243 11.67 1.84 -15.61
N GLU A 244 11.10 2.20 -14.46
CA GLU A 244 10.17 3.34 -14.35
C GLU A 244 10.67 4.29 -13.26
N LEU A 245 10.47 5.60 -13.46
CA LEU A 245 10.84 6.65 -12.52
C LEU A 245 9.74 7.71 -12.46
N TYR A 246 9.22 7.98 -11.27
CA TYR A 246 8.14 8.94 -11.05
C TYR A 246 8.52 9.96 -9.97
N ASP A 247 8.27 11.24 -10.24
CA ASP A 247 8.41 12.34 -9.28
C ASP A 247 7.06 12.60 -8.58
N HIS A 248 6.87 12.09 -7.38
CA HIS A 248 5.61 12.22 -6.63
C HIS A 248 5.32 13.65 -6.17
N GLN A 249 6.31 14.55 -6.20
CA GLN A 249 6.06 15.95 -5.88
C GLN A 249 5.32 16.66 -7.01
N LEU A 250 5.58 16.26 -8.27
CA LEU A 250 4.99 16.88 -9.46
C LEU A 250 3.88 16.02 -10.08
N ASP A 251 4.01 14.71 -9.95
CA ASP A 251 3.14 13.68 -10.52
C ASP A 251 2.82 12.61 -9.46
N PRO A 252 1.94 12.91 -8.50
CA PRO A 252 1.52 11.94 -7.48
C PRO A 252 0.69 10.78 -8.04
N ARG A 253 0.29 10.84 -9.32
CA ARG A 253 -0.49 9.80 -10.01
C ARG A 253 0.37 8.87 -10.84
N GLU A 254 1.68 9.11 -10.93
CA GLU A 254 2.62 8.29 -11.69
C GLU A 254 2.24 8.15 -13.17
N ILE A 255 1.77 9.25 -13.76
CA ILE A 255 1.36 9.32 -15.16
C ILE A 255 2.57 9.25 -16.08
N ALA A 256 3.62 10.04 -15.81
CA ALA A 256 4.73 10.22 -16.74
C ALA A 256 5.99 9.49 -16.26
N ASN A 257 6.40 8.45 -16.98
CA ASN A 257 7.64 7.74 -16.69
C ASN A 257 8.87 8.54 -17.16
N LEU A 258 9.64 9.04 -16.19
CA LEU A 258 10.85 9.85 -16.41
C LEU A 258 12.13 9.01 -16.59
N ALA A 259 12.03 7.67 -16.63
CA ALA A 259 13.22 6.81 -16.64
C ALA A 259 14.06 6.91 -17.93
N TYR A 260 13.49 7.44 -19.01
CA TYR A 260 14.13 7.57 -20.32
C TYR A 260 14.28 9.04 -20.75
N ASP A 261 14.09 9.96 -19.80
CA ASP A 261 14.40 11.37 -19.98
C ASP A 261 15.86 11.66 -19.57
N ASP A 262 16.58 12.34 -20.45
CA ASP A 262 17.99 12.70 -20.26
C ASP A 262 18.17 13.64 -19.05
N GLU A 263 17.20 14.52 -18.78
CA GLU A 263 17.23 15.44 -17.63
C GLU A 263 17.24 14.67 -16.30
N HIS A 264 16.50 13.56 -16.23
CA HIS A 264 16.34 12.75 -15.02
C HIS A 264 17.36 11.60 -14.90
N ALA A 265 18.23 11.41 -15.91
CA ALA A 265 19.22 10.34 -15.93
C ALA A 265 20.15 10.31 -14.68
N PRO A 266 20.63 11.45 -14.13
CA PRO A 266 21.41 11.45 -12.88
C PRO A 266 20.62 10.88 -11.69
N ARG A 267 19.35 11.28 -11.52
CA ARG A 267 18.50 10.80 -10.43
C ARG A 267 18.19 9.31 -10.57
N LYS A 268 17.91 8.83 -11.79
CA LYS A 268 17.72 7.40 -12.06
C LYS A 268 18.94 6.59 -11.65
N ARG A 269 20.15 7.02 -12.03
CA ARG A 269 21.41 6.34 -11.67
C ARG A 269 21.63 6.28 -10.17
N GLU A 270 21.34 7.36 -9.45
CA GLU A 270 21.42 7.40 -7.98
C GLU A 270 20.49 6.36 -7.33
N LEU A 271 19.21 6.35 -7.72
CA LEU A 271 18.22 5.42 -7.16
C LEU A 271 18.49 3.97 -7.55
N ARG A 272 19.00 3.73 -8.77
CA ARG A 272 19.46 2.41 -9.21
C ARG A 272 20.60 1.90 -8.33
N ALA A 273 21.65 2.71 -8.16
CA ALA A 273 22.81 2.33 -7.35
C ALA A 273 22.40 2.05 -5.89
N ARG A 274 21.51 2.88 -5.34
CA ARG A 274 20.94 2.68 -4.01
C ARG A 274 20.16 1.36 -3.91
N LEU A 275 19.31 1.07 -4.89
CA LEU A 275 18.55 -0.19 -4.92
C LEU A 275 19.47 -1.41 -5.04
N ASP A 276 20.46 -1.37 -5.92
CA ASP A 276 21.41 -2.47 -6.10
C ASP A 276 22.23 -2.72 -4.81
N ALA A 277 22.65 -1.66 -4.09
CA ALA A 277 23.29 -1.79 -2.79
C ALA A 277 22.37 -2.47 -1.74
N LEU A 278 21.09 -2.08 -1.69
CA LEU A 278 20.10 -2.66 -0.78
C LEU A 278 19.80 -4.13 -1.08
N LEU A 279 19.85 -4.52 -2.35
CA LEU A 279 19.64 -5.89 -2.81
C LEU A 279 20.92 -6.76 -2.73
N GLY A 280 22.04 -6.21 -2.24
CA GLY A 280 23.32 -6.92 -2.19
C GLY A 280 23.91 -7.21 -3.57
N ARG A 281 23.56 -6.40 -4.58
CA ARG A 281 24.00 -6.48 -5.98
C ARG A 281 25.09 -5.45 -6.33
N ALA A 282 25.61 -4.72 -5.34
CA ALA A 282 26.73 -3.81 -5.55
C ALA A 282 27.99 -4.61 -5.95
N ASN A 283 28.58 -4.25 -7.09
CA ASN A 283 29.88 -4.77 -7.53
C ASN A 283 31.02 -4.27 -6.64
#